data_AF-A0A496VUK7-F1
#
_entry.id   AF-A0A496VUK7-F1
#
_cell.length_a   1.000
_cell.length_b   1.000
_cell.length_c   1.000
_cell.angle_alpha   90.00
_cell.angle_beta   90.00
_cell.angle_gamma   90.00
#
_symmetry.space_group_name_H-M   'P 1'
#
loop_
_entity.id
_entity.type
_entity.pdbx_description
1 polymer ?
#
loop_
_entity_poly.entity_id
_entity_poly.type
_entity_poly.pdbx_seq_one_letter_code
_entity_poly.pdbx_strand_id
1 'polypeptide(L)'
;MSEQLSQEQAQRQQAEQSLQNSKGELDALSERYRQEQQHHQLAEQSLQDSKSEFDRLSEQLKQEQMQRLKIEQSLQDSKSELDALSEQYRQEQQHRQLAEQSLQDSKGELDALSERYRQEQQHHQMAEQSLQDSKRELDALSEQYRQEQQHRQLAEQSLQDSKREFDSLSEKIRQEQAQHEQARQSLQDTQRELALISEQRQLEEAQRQKLEQSLEETKSNLNELTVANSESSQEPQEDQEQIQPTTLYTIKSVSSGKCLQGSSKNTTAPISQDIYRGGRNQQWHFQPLGGVDQGYYHIFSVRTQKCLDVSSKTKENNMEIHQHQCHGVDNQKWKLILGEEESFVIQCKESGKVLTVLEETNKVIQEMPQNTDNQCWILAKMTL
;
A
#
# COMPACT_ATOMS: atom_id res chain seq x y z
N MET A 1 88.14 -16.33 177.69
CA MET A 1 89.11 -15.72 176.76
C MET A 1 89.28 -16.55 175.46
N SER A 2 89.20 -17.89 175.50
CA SER A 2 89.32 -18.75 174.30
C SER A 2 88.10 -18.76 173.35
N GLU A 3 86.88 -18.56 173.84
CA GLU A 3 85.67 -18.58 172.99
C GLU A 3 85.46 -17.27 172.20
N GLN A 4 85.82 -16.12 172.78
CA GLN A 4 85.64 -14.81 172.12
C GLN A 4 86.56 -14.65 170.89
N LEU A 5 87.80 -15.13 170.94
CA LEU A 5 88.74 -15.03 169.82
C LEU A 5 88.32 -15.93 168.64
N SER A 6 87.74 -17.10 168.92
CA SER A 6 87.19 -18.00 167.89
C SER A 6 85.95 -17.40 167.24
N GLN A 7 85.09 -16.75 168.03
CA GLN A 7 83.92 -16.02 167.52
C GLN A 7 84.33 -14.86 166.61
N GLU A 8 85.36 -14.10 166.99
CA GLU A 8 85.86 -12.96 166.21
C GLU A 8 86.53 -13.41 164.89
N GLN A 9 87.28 -14.51 164.91
CA GLN A 9 87.82 -15.10 163.68
C GLN A 9 86.73 -15.62 162.74
N ALA A 10 85.69 -16.27 163.28
CA ALA A 10 84.55 -16.73 162.48
C ALA A 10 83.77 -15.55 161.87
N GLN A 11 83.54 -14.49 162.64
CA GLN A 11 82.92 -13.27 162.15
C GLN A 11 83.76 -12.58 161.08
N ARG A 12 85.10 -12.56 161.23
CA ARG A 12 85.99 -11.99 160.23
C ARG A 12 86.02 -12.80 158.94
N GLN A 13 86.09 -14.12 159.02
CA GLN A 13 85.98 -14.99 157.82
C GLN A 13 84.62 -14.82 157.13
N GLN A 14 83.54 -14.69 157.90
CA GLN A 14 82.21 -14.44 157.36
C GLN A 14 82.11 -13.07 156.69
N ALA A 15 82.75 -12.04 157.26
CA ALA A 15 82.84 -10.71 156.67
C ALA A 15 83.70 -10.68 155.40
N GLU A 16 84.84 -11.38 155.39
CA GLU A 16 85.71 -11.53 154.21
C GLU A 16 84.98 -12.28 153.09
N GLN A 17 84.27 -13.36 153.41
CA GLN A 17 83.43 -14.08 152.45
C GLN A 17 82.29 -13.20 151.91
N SER A 18 81.64 -12.42 152.79
CA SER A 18 80.56 -11.49 152.38
C SER A 18 81.11 -10.40 151.46
N LEU A 19 82.29 -9.84 151.76
CA LEU A 19 82.95 -8.84 150.92
C LEU A 19 83.35 -9.43 149.57
N GLN A 20 83.85 -10.66 149.55
CA GLN A 20 84.19 -11.37 148.31
C GLN A 20 82.93 -11.66 147.46
N ASN A 21 81.82 -12.05 148.11
CA ASN A 21 80.54 -12.23 147.44
C ASN A 21 80.03 -10.90 146.87
N SER A 22 80.03 -9.82 147.65
CA SER A 22 79.61 -8.49 147.18
C SER A 22 80.51 -7.95 146.07
N LYS A 23 81.81 -8.23 146.09
CA LYS A 23 82.72 -7.90 144.98
C LYS A 23 82.38 -8.67 143.72
N GLY A 24 82.13 -9.98 143.83
CA GLY A 24 81.68 -10.81 142.71
C GLY A 24 80.35 -10.35 142.13
N GLU A 25 79.41 -9.93 142.99
CA GLU A 25 78.15 -9.31 142.58
C GLU A 25 78.36 -7.96 141.86
N LEU A 26 79.27 -7.11 142.35
CA LEU A 26 79.59 -5.83 141.74
C LEU A 26 80.28 -5.98 140.38
N ASP A 27 81.20 -6.93 140.24
CA ASP A 27 81.86 -7.26 138.99
C ASP A 27 80.85 -7.80 137.96
N ALA A 28 79.93 -8.69 138.40
CA ALA A 28 78.83 -9.18 137.57
C ALA A 28 77.85 -8.08 137.16
N LEU A 29 77.54 -7.13 138.06
CA LEU A 29 76.69 -5.98 137.76
C LEU A 29 77.37 -5.03 136.76
N SER A 30 78.67 -4.80 136.91
CA SER A 30 79.47 -3.96 136.01
C SER A 30 79.57 -4.57 134.61
N GLU A 31 79.71 -5.90 134.53
CA GLU A 31 79.68 -6.64 133.27
C GLU A 31 78.30 -6.52 132.60
N ARG A 32 77.21 -6.74 133.36
CA ARG A 32 75.84 -6.57 132.85
C ARG A 32 75.58 -5.15 132.37
N TYR A 33 76.00 -4.14 133.12
CA TYR A 33 75.88 -2.75 132.72
C TYR A 33 76.64 -2.46 131.43
N ARG A 34 77.87 -3.01 131.27
CA ARG A 34 78.63 -2.86 130.03
C ARG A 34 77.94 -3.53 128.84
N GLN A 35 77.41 -4.74 129.04
CA GLN A 35 76.61 -5.44 128.02
C GLN A 35 75.35 -4.65 127.65
N GLU A 36 74.65 -4.10 128.64
CA GLU A 36 73.46 -3.27 128.45
C GLU A 36 73.78 -1.98 127.67
N GLN A 37 74.91 -1.32 127.96
CA GLN A 37 75.38 -0.16 127.18
C GLN A 37 75.71 -0.53 125.73
N GLN A 38 76.34 -1.69 125.49
CA GLN A 38 76.59 -2.18 124.13
C GLN A 38 75.30 -2.50 123.39
N HIS A 39 74.34 -3.17 124.05
CA HIS A 39 73.02 -3.43 123.48
C HIS A 39 72.25 -2.14 123.19
N HIS A 40 72.35 -1.13 124.06
CA HIS A 40 71.74 0.17 123.85
C HIS A 40 72.31 0.87 122.62
N GLN A 41 73.64 0.91 122.47
CA GLN A 41 74.28 1.49 121.29
C GLN A 41 73.88 0.79 119.99
N LEU A 42 73.82 -0.56 120.01
CA LEU A 42 73.36 -1.33 118.84
C LEU A 42 71.88 -1.07 118.51
N ALA A 43 71.04 -0.90 119.53
CA ALA A 43 69.64 -0.55 119.36
C ALA A 43 69.47 0.88 118.81
N GLU A 44 70.25 1.84 119.29
CA GLU A 44 70.26 3.21 118.76
C GLU A 44 70.72 3.26 117.31
N GLN A 45 71.77 2.52 116.95
CA GLN A 45 72.24 2.41 115.57
C GLN A 45 71.16 1.79 114.68
N SER A 46 70.55 0.69 115.10
CA SER A 46 69.47 0.02 114.35
C SER A 46 68.26 0.94 114.16
N LEU A 47 67.93 1.75 115.16
CA LEU A 47 66.86 2.76 115.07
C LEU A 47 67.22 3.87 114.08
N GLN A 48 68.47 4.35 114.08
CA GLN A 48 68.95 5.34 113.14
C GLN A 48 68.93 4.80 111.70
N ASP A 49 69.38 3.57 111.49
CA ASP A 49 69.33 2.89 110.19
C ASP A 49 67.89 2.78 109.71
N SER A 50 66.98 2.29 110.56
CA SER A 50 65.55 2.18 110.26
C SER A 50 64.92 3.53 109.91
N LYS A 51 65.33 4.62 110.60
CA LYS A 51 64.84 5.97 110.30
C LYS A 51 65.33 6.46 108.94
N SER A 52 66.59 6.21 108.60
CA SER A 52 67.14 6.58 107.29
C SER A 52 66.47 5.80 106.15
N GLU A 53 66.17 4.53 106.38
CA GLU A 53 65.40 3.71 105.44
C GLU A 53 63.97 4.23 105.30
N PHE A 54 63.32 4.58 106.41
CA PHE A 54 61.99 5.19 106.40
C PHE A 54 61.96 6.50 105.60
N ASP A 55 62.92 7.40 105.82
CA ASP A 55 63.01 8.67 105.10
C ASP A 55 63.22 8.45 103.60
N ARG A 56 64.07 7.47 103.23
CA ARG A 56 64.28 7.07 101.83
C ARG A 56 63.01 6.51 101.20
N LEU A 57 62.33 5.58 101.88
CA LEU A 57 61.09 4.97 101.38
C LEU A 57 59.96 6.01 101.28
N SER A 58 59.88 6.94 102.22
CA SER A 58 58.92 8.05 102.19
C SER A 58 59.13 8.94 100.97
N GLU A 59 60.38 9.25 100.63
CA GLU A 59 60.69 10.05 99.45
C GLU A 59 60.44 9.26 98.14
N GLN A 60 60.77 7.97 98.11
CA GLN A 60 60.43 7.09 96.99
C GLN A 60 58.92 7.02 96.76
N LEU A 61 58.13 6.86 97.83
CA LEU A 61 56.67 6.83 97.76
C LEU A 61 56.10 8.14 97.19
N LYS A 62 56.63 9.30 97.59
CA LYS A 62 56.21 10.60 97.01
C LYS A 62 56.53 10.69 95.53
N GLN A 63 57.71 10.22 95.11
CA GLN A 63 58.10 10.22 93.70
C GLN A 63 57.19 9.30 92.89
N GLU A 64 56.88 8.11 93.40
CA GLU A 64 55.93 7.18 92.77
C GLU A 64 54.51 7.78 92.69
N GLN A 65 54.04 8.46 93.74
CA GLN A 65 52.75 9.15 93.72
C GLN A 65 52.70 10.27 92.67
N MET A 66 53.78 11.06 92.53
CA MET A 66 53.87 12.08 91.48
C MET A 66 53.92 11.47 90.08
N GLN A 67 54.64 10.36 89.88
CA GLN A 67 54.66 9.65 88.61
C GLN A 67 53.28 9.07 88.27
N ARG A 68 52.60 8.47 89.25
CA ARG A 68 51.24 7.95 89.12
C ARG A 68 50.24 9.03 88.67
N LEU A 69 50.30 10.22 89.28
CA LEU A 69 49.46 11.36 88.86
C LEU A 69 49.72 11.80 87.42
N LYS A 70 50.99 11.83 86.99
CA LYS A 70 51.33 12.15 85.58
C LYS A 70 50.76 11.11 84.62
N ILE A 71 50.89 9.83 84.96
CA ILE A 71 50.34 8.73 84.15
C ILE A 71 48.82 8.81 84.10
N GLU A 72 48.15 9.08 85.22
CA GLU A 72 46.68 9.25 85.27
C GLU A 72 46.23 10.41 84.37
N GLN A 73 46.95 11.54 84.38
CA GLN A 73 46.64 12.66 83.49
C GLN A 73 46.84 12.28 82.01
N SER A 74 47.97 11.68 81.65
CA SER A 74 48.21 11.24 80.27
C SER A 74 47.19 10.21 79.80
N LEU A 75 46.75 9.31 80.69
CA LEU A 75 45.68 8.34 80.38
C LEU A 75 44.33 9.05 80.13
N GLN A 76 44.02 10.09 80.91
CA GLN A 76 42.82 10.89 80.71
C GLN A 76 42.86 11.68 79.39
N ASP A 77 44.02 12.23 79.04
CA ASP A 77 44.23 12.93 77.77
C ASP A 77 44.05 11.95 76.60
N SER A 78 44.71 10.79 76.63
CA SER A 78 44.56 9.74 75.62
C SER A 78 43.13 9.21 75.50
N LYS A 79 42.39 9.12 76.62
CA LYS A 79 40.97 8.75 76.58
C LYS A 79 40.14 9.80 75.85
N SER A 80 40.39 11.08 76.13
CA SER A 80 39.68 12.19 75.49
C SER A 80 39.96 12.24 73.97
N GLU A 81 41.21 11.98 73.58
CA GLU A 81 41.60 11.84 72.16
C GLU A 81 40.90 10.65 71.50
N LEU A 82 40.82 9.50 72.18
CA LEU A 82 40.12 8.31 71.67
C LEU A 82 38.62 8.56 71.49
N ASP A 83 37.98 9.25 72.44
CA ASP A 83 36.57 9.63 72.36
C ASP A 83 36.32 10.57 71.17
N ALA A 84 37.20 11.57 70.96
CA ALA A 84 37.13 12.48 69.82
C ALA A 84 37.32 11.76 68.48
N LEU A 85 38.29 10.86 68.38
CA LEU A 85 38.54 10.07 67.17
C LEU A 85 37.37 9.12 66.87
N SER A 86 36.77 8.53 67.90
CA SER A 86 35.59 7.67 67.77
C SER A 86 34.37 8.43 67.25
N GLU A 87 34.20 9.69 67.67
CA GLU A 87 33.16 10.58 67.15
C GLU A 87 33.42 10.92 65.68
N GLN A 88 34.64 11.31 65.33
CA GLN A 88 35.03 11.60 63.94
C GLN A 88 34.82 10.40 63.03
N TYR A 89 35.21 9.21 63.48
CA TYR A 89 34.98 7.98 62.73
C TYR A 89 33.49 7.73 62.49
N ARG A 90 32.64 7.96 63.51
CA ARG A 90 31.19 7.80 63.36
C ARG A 90 30.59 8.78 62.34
N GLN A 91 31.03 10.03 62.35
CA GLN A 91 30.61 11.03 61.38
C GLN A 91 31.07 10.66 59.96
N GLU A 92 32.31 10.18 59.82
CA GLU A 92 32.82 9.71 58.53
C GLU A 92 32.02 8.51 57.99
N GLN A 93 31.64 7.56 58.85
CA GLN A 93 30.78 6.45 58.43
C GLN A 93 29.40 6.93 57.97
N GLN A 94 28.80 7.91 58.65
CA GLN A 94 27.52 8.49 58.22
C GLN A 94 27.65 9.22 56.87
N HIS A 95 28.70 10.01 56.68
CA HIS A 95 28.96 10.68 55.39
C HIS A 95 29.18 9.67 54.27
N ARG A 96 29.90 8.58 54.55
CA ARG A 96 30.13 7.49 53.59
C ARG A 96 28.82 6.84 53.15
N GLN A 97 27.93 6.52 54.09
CA GLN A 97 26.62 5.95 53.78
C GLN A 97 25.77 6.88 52.90
N LEU A 98 25.76 8.18 53.21
CA LEU A 98 25.05 9.17 52.38
C LEU A 98 25.65 9.29 50.97
N ALA A 99 26.98 9.22 50.86
CA ALA A 99 27.65 9.23 49.57
C ALA A 99 27.37 7.97 48.74
N GLU A 100 27.33 6.80 49.38
CA GLU A 100 26.96 5.53 48.75
C GLU A 100 25.51 5.56 48.24
N GLN A 101 24.58 6.09 49.04
CA GLN A 101 23.19 6.26 48.62
C GLN A 101 23.08 7.22 47.41
N SER A 102 23.74 8.37 47.47
CA SER A 102 23.73 9.33 46.35
C SER A 102 24.34 8.74 45.06
N LEU A 103 25.36 7.88 45.19
CA LEU A 103 25.96 7.17 44.06
C LEU A 103 24.98 6.14 43.47
N GLN A 104 24.23 5.43 44.32
CA GLN A 104 23.21 4.49 43.88
C GLN A 104 22.06 5.20 43.15
N ASP A 105 21.61 6.35 43.66
CA ASP A 105 20.59 7.17 43.02
C ASP A 105 21.08 7.66 41.65
N SER A 106 22.29 8.20 41.58
CA SER A 106 22.92 8.66 40.32
C SER A 106 23.04 7.53 39.30
N LYS A 107 23.35 6.30 39.75
CA LYS A 107 23.40 5.12 38.87
C LYS A 107 22.01 4.78 38.32
N GLY A 108 20.98 4.82 39.16
CA GLY A 108 19.59 4.60 38.73
C GLY A 108 19.13 5.63 37.68
N GLU A 109 19.50 6.90 37.87
CA GLU A 109 19.24 7.96 36.88
C GLU A 109 19.95 7.70 35.55
N LEU A 110 21.22 7.26 35.60
CA LEU A 110 21.99 6.93 34.40
C LEU A 110 21.41 5.72 33.64
N ASP A 111 20.97 4.70 34.36
CA ASP A 111 20.30 3.53 33.77
C ASP A 111 18.99 3.94 33.09
N ALA A 112 18.18 4.78 33.76
CA ALA A 112 16.94 5.31 33.20
C ALA A 112 17.18 6.20 31.96
N LEU A 113 18.22 7.04 31.98
CA LEU A 113 18.60 7.87 30.83
C LEU A 113 19.07 7.01 29.65
N SER A 114 19.85 5.96 29.93
CA SER A 114 20.32 5.01 28.91
C SER A 114 19.17 4.26 28.25
N GLU A 115 18.13 3.90 29.02
CA GLU A 115 16.91 3.29 28.48
C GLU A 115 16.14 4.28 27.58
N ARG A 116 15.93 5.52 28.04
CA ARG A 116 15.27 6.57 27.24
C ARG A 116 16.00 6.83 25.94
N TYR A 117 17.33 6.92 25.99
CA TYR A 117 18.15 7.10 24.79
C TYR A 117 17.96 5.93 23.80
N ARG A 118 17.91 4.68 24.29
CA ARG A 118 17.68 3.52 23.44
C ARG A 118 16.29 3.56 22.77
N GLN A 119 15.26 3.95 23.50
CA GLN A 119 13.91 4.13 22.97
C GLN A 119 13.87 5.22 21.91
N GLU A 120 14.52 6.36 22.17
CA GLU A 120 14.60 7.47 21.21
C GLU A 120 15.32 7.06 19.92
N GLN A 121 16.40 6.28 20.02
CA GLN A 121 17.09 5.71 18.84
C GLN A 121 16.17 4.77 18.02
N GLN A 122 15.37 3.94 18.68
CA GLN A 122 14.39 3.08 17.99
C GLN A 122 13.31 3.90 17.30
N HIS A 123 12.76 4.91 17.98
CA HIS A 123 11.78 5.83 17.40
C HIS A 123 12.35 6.60 16.21
N HIS A 124 13.61 7.05 16.31
CA HIS A 124 14.29 7.72 15.22
C HIS A 124 14.42 6.80 13.99
N GLN A 125 14.87 5.56 14.18
CA GLN A 125 14.98 4.58 13.09
C GLN A 125 13.62 4.29 12.44
N MET A 126 12.55 4.17 13.23
CA MET A 126 11.19 3.99 12.69
C MET A 126 10.72 5.22 11.91
N ALA A 127 11.04 6.42 12.38
CA ALA A 127 10.70 7.67 11.69
C ALA A 127 11.48 7.81 10.36
N GLU A 128 12.76 7.46 10.34
CA GLU A 128 13.57 7.43 9.12
C GLU A 128 13.02 6.44 8.09
N GLN A 129 12.62 5.24 8.53
CA GLN A 129 12.00 4.25 7.65
C GLN A 129 10.68 4.78 7.07
N SER A 130 9.82 5.38 7.91
CA SER A 130 8.55 5.97 7.48
C SER A 130 8.76 7.11 6.48
N LEU A 131 9.81 7.91 6.66
CA LEU A 131 10.18 8.99 5.74
C LEU A 131 10.65 8.43 4.39
N GLN A 132 11.44 7.36 4.39
CA GLN A 132 11.87 6.69 3.16
C GLN A 132 10.68 6.11 2.39
N ASP A 133 9.73 5.50 3.09
CA ASP A 133 8.53 4.94 2.46
C ASP A 133 7.65 6.05 1.88
N SER A 134 7.44 7.15 2.62
CA SER A 134 6.74 8.34 2.13
C SER A 134 7.42 8.94 0.89
N LYS A 135 8.76 8.93 0.83
CA LYS A 135 9.52 9.40 -0.34
C LYS A 135 9.28 8.52 -1.56
N ARG A 136 9.28 7.19 -1.39
CA ARG A 136 8.99 6.23 -2.48
C ARG A 136 7.58 6.43 -3.03
N GLU A 137 6.61 6.66 -2.16
CA GLU A 137 5.23 6.96 -2.57
C GLU A 137 5.15 8.27 -3.37
N LEU A 138 5.86 9.31 -2.93
CA LEU A 138 5.91 10.59 -3.64
C LEU A 138 6.56 10.46 -5.03
N ASP A 139 7.65 9.69 -5.13
CA ASP A 139 8.32 9.41 -6.40
C ASP A 139 7.38 8.64 -7.36
N ALA A 140 6.66 7.64 -6.86
CA ALA A 140 5.67 6.89 -7.64
C ALA A 140 4.51 7.76 -8.11
N LEU A 141 3.98 8.61 -7.23
CA LEU A 141 2.90 9.54 -7.57
C LEU A 141 3.36 10.57 -8.62
N SER A 142 4.60 11.05 -8.50
CA SER A 142 5.20 11.98 -9.47
C SER A 142 5.35 11.34 -10.85
N GLU A 143 5.69 10.04 -10.91
CA GLU A 143 5.73 9.27 -12.16
C GLU A 143 4.34 9.13 -12.78
N GLN A 144 3.35 8.73 -11.98
CA GLN A 144 1.96 8.59 -12.43
C GLN A 144 1.42 9.92 -12.97
N TYR A 145 1.68 11.02 -12.28
CA TYR A 145 1.30 12.35 -12.75
C TYR A 145 1.93 12.68 -14.10
N ARG A 146 3.22 12.34 -14.30
CA ARG A 146 3.90 12.57 -15.58
C ARG A 146 3.28 11.77 -16.72
N GLN A 147 2.96 10.50 -16.47
CA GLN A 147 2.27 9.64 -17.45
C GLN A 147 0.89 10.19 -17.80
N GLU A 148 0.14 10.66 -16.80
CA GLU A 148 -1.18 11.26 -17.03
C GLU A 148 -1.09 12.55 -17.86
N GLN A 149 -0.08 13.40 -17.61
CA GLN A 149 0.16 14.57 -18.45
C GLN A 149 0.48 14.20 -19.91
N GLN A 150 1.27 13.16 -20.14
CA GLN A 150 1.55 12.66 -21.50
C GLN A 150 0.28 12.12 -22.18
N HIS A 151 -0.51 11.32 -21.47
CA HIS A 151 -1.79 10.82 -21.99
C HIS A 151 -2.76 11.96 -22.31
N ARG A 152 -2.82 12.98 -21.46
CA ARG A 152 -3.64 14.18 -21.70
C ARG A 152 -3.20 14.91 -22.97
N GLN A 153 -1.90 15.10 -23.17
CA GLN A 153 -1.37 15.75 -24.36
C GLN A 153 -1.72 14.96 -25.65
N LEU A 154 -1.60 13.64 -25.62
CA LEU A 154 -1.99 12.77 -26.74
C LEU A 154 -3.50 12.83 -27.02
N ALA A 155 -4.32 12.87 -25.96
CA ALA A 155 -5.76 13.02 -26.09
C ALA A 155 -6.14 14.39 -26.69
N GLU A 156 -5.47 15.46 -26.28
CA GLU A 156 -5.66 16.81 -26.85
C GLU A 156 -5.27 16.86 -28.33
N GLN A 157 -4.17 16.20 -28.73
CA GLN A 157 -3.77 16.10 -30.13
C GLN A 157 -4.82 15.32 -30.95
N SER A 158 -5.25 14.17 -30.45
CA SER A 158 -6.29 13.36 -31.12
C SER A 158 -7.61 14.12 -31.28
N LEU A 159 -7.96 14.94 -30.29
CA LEU A 159 -9.13 15.82 -30.35
C LEU A 159 -8.97 16.91 -31.43
N GLN A 160 -7.79 17.51 -31.55
CA GLN A 160 -7.51 18.48 -32.61
C GLN A 160 -7.57 17.85 -33.99
N ASP A 161 -7.05 16.64 -34.16
CA ASP A 161 -7.10 15.93 -35.44
C ASP A 161 -8.53 15.55 -35.81
N SER A 162 -9.30 15.03 -34.85
CA SER A 162 -10.74 14.77 -35.04
C SER A 162 -11.52 16.03 -35.44
N LYS A 163 -11.15 17.19 -34.87
CA LYS A 163 -11.76 18.47 -35.22
C LYS A 163 -11.43 18.87 -36.66
N ARG A 164 -10.19 18.70 -37.11
CA ARG A 164 -9.78 18.97 -38.51
C ARG A 164 -10.51 18.07 -39.49
N GLU A 165 -10.66 16.78 -39.16
CA GLU A 165 -11.44 15.84 -39.98
C GLU A 165 -12.91 16.25 -40.07
N PHE A 166 -13.51 16.64 -38.94
CA PHE A 166 -14.87 17.13 -38.91
C PHE A 166 -15.06 18.40 -39.76
N ASP A 167 -14.14 19.36 -39.67
CA ASP A 167 -14.16 20.57 -40.48
C ASP A 167 -14.04 20.23 -41.97
N SER A 168 -13.16 19.29 -42.34
CA SER A 168 -13.00 18.81 -43.72
C SER A 168 -14.25 18.11 -44.25
N LEU A 169 -14.87 17.23 -43.46
CA LEU A 169 -16.13 16.56 -43.81
C LEU A 169 -17.26 17.57 -43.97
N SER A 170 -17.33 18.57 -43.08
CA SER A 170 -18.32 19.64 -43.17
C SER A 170 -18.18 20.44 -44.46
N GLU A 171 -16.94 20.72 -44.88
CA GLU A 171 -16.64 21.37 -46.17
C GLU A 171 -17.12 20.52 -47.35
N LYS A 172 -16.82 19.20 -47.35
CA LYS A 172 -17.25 18.27 -48.40
C LYS A 172 -18.78 18.18 -48.51
N ILE A 173 -19.47 18.10 -47.38
CA ILE A 173 -20.94 18.08 -47.35
C ILE A 173 -21.52 19.35 -47.97
N ARG A 174 -20.95 20.54 -47.68
CA ARG A 174 -21.40 21.79 -48.32
C ARG A 174 -21.18 21.75 -49.84
N GLN A 175 -20.06 21.21 -50.30
CA GLN A 175 -19.76 21.08 -51.73
C GLN A 175 -20.76 20.13 -52.42
N GLU A 176 -21.02 18.96 -51.83
CA GLU A 176 -22.02 18.01 -52.35
C GLU A 176 -23.43 18.61 -52.37
N GLN A 177 -23.82 19.34 -51.33
CA GLN A 177 -25.10 20.05 -51.30
C GLN A 177 -25.22 21.09 -52.43
N ALA A 178 -24.15 21.86 -52.68
CA ALA A 178 -24.12 22.81 -53.78
C ALA A 178 -24.19 22.13 -55.16
N GLN A 179 -23.47 21.03 -55.35
CA GLN A 179 -23.51 20.23 -56.57
C GLN A 179 -24.90 19.60 -56.79
N HIS A 180 -25.50 19.07 -55.74
CA HIS A 180 -26.85 18.51 -55.79
C HIS A 180 -27.88 19.56 -56.18
N GLU A 181 -27.81 20.78 -55.62
CA GLU A 181 -28.70 21.87 -55.98
C GLU A 181 -28.50 22.30 -57.45
N GLN A 182 -27.26 22.36 -57.92
CA GLN A 182 -26.96 22.63 -59.33
C GLN A 182 -27.53 21.54 -60.25
N ALA A 183 -27.34 20.26 -59.92
CA ALA A 183 -27.89 19.13 -60.67
C ALA A 183 -29.42 19.16 -60.70
N ARG A 184 -30.05 19.53 -59.58
CA ARG A 184 -31.51 19.72 -59.48
C ARG A 184 -31.99 20.84 -60.39
N GLN A 185 -31.27 21.95 -60.46
CA GLN A 185 -31.59 23.06 -61.36
C GLN A 185 -31.49 22.62 -62.83
N SER A 186 -30.41 21.93 -63.21
CA SER A 186 -30.24 21.38 -64.57
C SER A 186 -31.32 20.34 -64.92
N LEU A 187 -31.76 19.53 -63.95
CA LEU A 187 -32.87 18.60 -64.15
C LEU A 187 -34.18 19.35 -64.44
N GLN A 188 -34.46 20.44 -63.73
CA GLN A 188 -35.63 21.26 -64.01
C GLN A 188 -35.58 21.90 -65.40
N ASP A 189 -34.39 22.36 -65.83
CA ASP A 189 -34.23 22.95 -67.16
C ASP A 189 -34.41 21.92 -68.26
N THR A 190 -33.83 20.72 -68.13
CA THR A 190 -34.06 19.61 -69.07
C THR A 190 -35.52 19.14 -69.10
N GLN A 191 -36.22 19.14 -67.96
CA GLN A 191 -37.66 18.88 -67.90
C GLN A 191 -38.48 19.93 -68.68
N ARG A 192 -38.10 21.21 -68.61
CA ARG A 192 -38.74 22.28 -69.40
C ARG A 192 -38.49 22.11 -70.89
N GLU A 193 -37.26 21.80 -71.29
CA GLU A 193 -36.93 21.53 -72.69
C GLU A 193 -37.71 20.33 -73.24
N LEU A 194 -37.78 19.23 -72.47
CA LEU A 194 -38.58 18.06 -72.85
C LEU A 194 -40.06 18.39 -73.00
N ALA A 195 -40.62 19.24 -72.13
CA ALA A 195 -42.00 19.70 -72.26
C ALA A 195 -42.22 20.46 -73.58
N LEU A 196 -41.32 21.38 -73.92
CA LEU A 196 -41.35 22.13 -75.20
C LEU A 196 -41.23 21.20 -76.41
N ILE A 197 -40.30 20.24 -76.38
CA ILE A 197 -40.15 19.25 -77.47
C ILE A 197 -41.39 18.37 -77.59
N SER A 198 -41.99 17.96 -76.46
CA SER A 198 -43.22 17.16 -76.48
C SER A 198 -44.38 17.92 -77.10
N GLU A 199 -44.51 19.21 -76.82
CA GLU A 199 -45.51 20.10 -77.40
C GLU A 199 -45.26 20.31 -78.89
N GLN A 200 -44.00 20.52 -79.30
CA GLN A 200 -43.62 20.61 -80.71
C GLN A 200 -43.94 19.31 -81.45
N ARG A 201 -43.63 18.15 -80.87
CA ARG A 201 -43.94 16.84 -81.47
C ARG A 201 -45.45 16.65 -81.62
N GLN A 202 -46.26 17.04 -80.63
CA GLN A 202 -47.72 17.00 -80.75
C GLN A 202 -48.23 17.89 -81.88
N LEU A 203 -47.64 19.08 -82.06
CA LEU A 203 -47.97 19.96 -83.18
C LEU A 203 -47.58 19.34 -84.54
N GLU A 204 -46.38 18.77 -84.63
CA GLU A 204 -45.90 18.07 -85.84
C GLU A 204 -46.74 16.83 -86.14
N GLU A 205 -47.13 16.04 -85.14
CA GLU A 205 -48.06 14.91 -85.28
C GLU A 205 -49.43 15.38 -85.77
N ALA A 206 -49.97 16.48 -85.22
CA ALA A 206 -51.23 17.05 -85.69
C ALA A 206 -51.14 17.57 -87.14
N GLN A 207 -50.02 18.19 -87.51
CA GLN A 207 -49.74 18.59 -88.89
C GLN A 207 -49.61 17.38 -89.81
N ARG A 208 -48.89 16.35 -89.37
CA ARG A 208 -48.73 15.10 -90.11
C ARG A 208 -50.06 14.39 -90.28
N GLN A 209 -50.92 14.34 -89.27
CA GLN A 209 -52.28 13.79 -89.38
C GLN A 209 -53.12 14.56 -90.40
N LYS A 210 -53.03 15.90 -90.42
CA LYS A 210 -53.69 16.70 -91.48
C LYS A 210 -53.13 16.40 -92.86
N LEU A 211 -51.81 16.27 -92.97
CA LEU A 211 -51.14 15.93 -94.22
C LEU A 211 -51.48 14.50 -94.65
N GLU A 212 -51.60 13.56 -93.71
CA GLU A 212 -52.01 12.18 -93.94
C GLU A 212 -53.49 12.10 -94.31
N GLN A 213 -54.37 12.90 -93.70
CA GLN A 213 -55.77 13.04 -94.16
C GLN A 213 -55.81 13.58 -95.59
N SER A 214 -55.02 14.61 -95.90
CA SER A 214 -54.90 15.15 -97.27
C SER A 214 -54.29 14.11 -98.23
N LEU A 215 -53.31 13.33 -97.75
CA LEU A 215 -52.68 12.26 -98.50
C LEU A 215 -53.66 11.10 -98.69
N GLU A 216 -54.51 10.79 -97.73
CA GLU A 216 -55.53 9.75 -97.79
C GLU A 216 -56.72 10.20 -98.62
N GLU A 217 -57.02 11.49 -98.70
CA GLU A 217 -57.88 12.06 -99.74
C GLU A 217 -57.24 11.88 -101.12
N THR A 218 -55.95 12.19 -101.30
CA THR A 218 -55.26 11.95 -102.57
C THR A 218 -55.03 10.46 -102.89
N LYS A 219 -54.88 9.61 -101.88
CA LYS A 219 -54.79 8.17 -102.02
C LYS A 219 -56.16 7.58 -102.19
N SER A 220 -57.25 8.09 -101.62
CA SER A 220 -58.62 7.70 -101.99
C SER A 220 -58.89 8.07 -103.45
N ASN A 221 -58.33 9.19 -103.93
CA ASN A 221 -58.31 9.52 -105.35
C ASN A 221 -57.38 8.57 -106.17
N LEU A 222 -56.40 7.91 -105.55
CA LEU A 222 -55.45 6.97 -106.19
C LEU A 222 -55.85 5.47 -106.00
N ASN A 223 -56.62 5.15 -104.97
CA ASN A 223 -57.03 3.85 -104.44
C ASN A 223 -58.51 3.56 -104.77
N GLU A 224 -58.99 4.12 -105.87
CA GLU A 224 -59.63 3.25 -106.87
C GLU A 224 -58.67 2.16 -107.41
N LEU A 225 -57.36 2.20 -107.08
CA LEU A 225 -56.36 1.17 -107.35
C LEU A 225 -55.64 0.63 -106.08
N THR A 226 -56.34 -0.28 -105.36
CA THR A 226 -55.78 -1.42 -104.58
C THR A 226 -55.10 -1.22 -103.21
N VAL A 227 -55.27 -2.24 -102.34
CA VAL A 227 -55.38 -2.25 -100.86
C VAL A 227 -54.24 -3.00 -100.13
N ALA A 228 -53.65 -2.34 -99.11
CA ALA A 228 -53.27 -2.75 -97.71
C ALA A 228 -52.37 -3.98 -97.41
N ASN A 229 -51.74 -4.22 -96.24
CA ASN A 229 -51.56 -3.61 -94.89
C ASN A 229 -50.32 -4.34 -94.25
N SER A 230 -49.37 -3.68 -93.54
CA SER A 230 -49.09 -3.65 -92.07
C SER A 230 -48.97 -5.03 -91.35
N GLU A 231 -48.22 -5.33 -90.26
CA GLU A 231 -47.56 -4.69 -89.09
C GLU A 231 -46.84 -5.85 -88.31
N SER A 232 -45.67 -5.75 -87.62
CA SER A 232 -45.30 -5.22 -86.27
C SER A 232 -45.14 -6.24 -85.11
N SER A 233 -44.26 -5.88 -84.13
CA SER A 233 -44.27 -6.14 -82.65
C SER A 233 -43.54 -7.39 -82.09
N GLN A 234 -43.07 -7.51 -80.83
CA GLN A 234 -42.41 -6.68 -79.78
C GLN A 234 -42.04 -7.63 -78.57
N GLU A 235 -41.20 -7.15 -77.64
CA GLU A 235 -40.70 -7.57 -76.27
C GLU A 235 -41.58 -8.42 -75.29
N PRO A 236 -41.08 -8.99 -74.14
CA PRO A 236 -40.88 -8.25 -72.83
C PRO A 236 -39.93 -8.84 -71.72
N GLN A 237 -39.93 -8.16 -70.55
CA GLN A 237 -39.08 -8.16 -69.33
C GLN A 237 -39.60 -9.02 -68.13
N GLU A 238 -38.81 -9.13 -67.02
CA GLU A 238 -39.16 -9.74 -65.71
C GLU A 238 -38.81 -8.85 -64.48
N ASP A 239 -39.62 -9.00 -63.40
CA ASP A 239 -39.65 -8.29 -62.10
C ASP A 239 -38.94 -9.05 -60.94
N GLN A 240 -38.59 -8.38 -59.82
CA GLN A 240 -38.07 -8.99 -58.58
C GLN A 240 -38.77 -8.53 -57.27
N GLU A 241 -38.96 -9.49 -56.35
CA GLU A 241 -39.64 -9.44 -55.05
C GLU A 241 -38.89 -8.69 -53.92
N GLN A 242 -39.63 -8.13 -52.95
CA GLN A 242 -39.14 -7.24 -51.87
C GLN A 242 -39.47 -7.76 -50.45
N ILE A 243 -38.51 -7.67 -49.51
CA ILE A 243 -38.58 -8.14 -48.10
C ILE A 243 -39.33 -7.12 -47.19
N GLN A 244 -40.19 -7.59 -46.28
CA GLN A 244 -41.11 -6.77 -45.46
C GLN A 244 -40.58 -6.36 -44.06
N PRO A 245 -40.71 -5.09 -43.64
CA PRO A 245 -40.00 -4.48 -42.50
C PRO A 245 -40.52 -4.78 -41.08
N THR A 246 -41.52 -5.63 -40.85
CA THR A 246 -42.07 -5.94 -39.49
C THR A 246 -41.89 -7.39 -39.05
N THR A 247 -41.12 -8.17 -39.81
CA THR A 247 -40.94 -9.60 -39.56
C THR A 247 -39.74 -9.88 -38.64
N LEU A 248 -39.89 -10.82 -37.70
CA LEU A 248 -38.78 -11.37 -36.91
C LEU A 248 -38.20 -12.60 -37.61
N TYR A 249 -36.88 -12.76 -37.53
CA TYR A 249 -36.17 -13.86 -38.17
C TYR A 249 -35.27 -14.59 -37.18
N THR A 250 -35.07 -15.88 -37.42
CA THR A 250 -33.88 -16.60 -36.94
C THR A 250 -32.88 -16.70 -38.08
N ILE A 251 -31.61 -16.41 -37.80
CA ILE A 251 -30.54 -16.48 -38.80
C ILE A 251 -29.82 -17.81 -38.58
N LYS A 252 -30.10 -18.82 -39.43
CA LYS A 252 -29.62 -20.19 -39.27
C LYS A 252 -28.42 -20.44 -40.18
N SER A 253 -27.31 -20.91 -39.63
CA SER A 253 -26.13 -21.31 -40.40
C SER A 253 -26.47 -22.54 -41.26
N VAL A 254 -26.10 -22.50 -42.54
CA VAL A 254 -26.26 -23.63 -43.46
C VAL A 254 -25.32 -24.77 -43.05
N SER A 255 -24.07 -24.47 -42.68
CA SER A 255 -23.07 -25.47 -42.28
C SER A 255 -23.42 -26.29 -41.03
N SER A 256 -23.98 -25.66 -39.99
CA SER A 256 -24.19 -26.32 -38.69
C SER A 256 -25.65 -26.56 -38.34
N GLY A 257 -26.57 -25.87 -39.01
CA GLY A 257 -27.99 -25.82 -38.65
C GLY A 257 -28.31 -25.08 -37.35
N LYS A 258 -27.31 -24.48 -36.68
CA LYS A 258 -27.50 -23.66 -35.47
C LYS A 258 -27.90 -22.23 -35.83
N CYS A 259 -28.44 -21.49 -34.86
CA CYS A 259 -28.88 -20.10 -35.05
C CYS A 259 -27.87 -19.10 -34.48
N LEU A 260 -27.77 -17.95 -35.13
CA LEU A 260 -27.03 -16.79 -34.66
C LEU A 260 -27.55 -16.37 -33.28
N GLN A 261 -26.64 -16.27 -32.33
CA GLN A 261 -26.90 -16.04 -30.92
C GLN A 261 -26.13 -14.83 -30.41
N GLY A 262 -26.88 -13.81 -29.99
CA GLY A 262 -26.34 -12.70 -29.22
C GLY A 262 -26.31 -12.97 -27.72
N SER A 263 -25.80 -12.00 -26.98
CA SER A 263 -25.75 -12.07 -25.52
C SER A 263 -27.15 -12.09 -24.91
N SER A 264 -27.37 -12.97 -23.93
CA SER A 264 -28.60 -12.99 -23.12
C SER A 264 -28.67 -11.81 -22.14
N LYS A 265 -27.55 -11.10 -21.96
CA LYS A 265 -27.38 -9.89 -21.14
C LYS A 265 -27.12 -8.68 -22.05
N ASN A 266 -27.35 -7.47 -21.55
CA ASN A 266 -27.09 -6.23 -22.32
C ASN A 266 -25.59 -5.88 -22.45
N THR A 267 -24.72 -6.87 -22.67
CA THR A 267 -23.26 -6.74 -22.76
C THR A 267 -22.79 -6.66 -24.21
N THR A 268 -21.52 -6.32 -24.45
CA THR A 268 -20.85 -6.33 -25.77
C THR A 268 -20.19 -7.69 -26.07
N ALA A 269 -20.71 -8.78 -25.49
CA ALA A 269 -20.14 -10.10 -25.71
C ALA A 269 -20.21 -10.48 -27.21
N PRO A 270 -19.21 -11.22 -27.72
CA PRO A 270 -19.20 -11.66 -29.11
C PRO A 270 -20.45 -12.46 -29.48
N ILE A 271 -20.87 -12.34 -30.74
CA ILE A 271 -21.91 -13.17 -31.33
C ILE A 271 -21.34 -14.57 -31.56
N SER A 272 -22.15 -15.57 -31.24
CA SER A 272 -21.86 -16.97 -31.46
C SER A 272 -23.00 -17.64 -32.22
N GLN A 273 -22.89 -18.93 -32.51
CA GLN A 273 -24.03 -19.77 -32.92
C GLN A 273 -24.37 -20.79 -31.82
N ASP A 274 -25.64 -21.15 -31.70
CA ASP A 274 -26.09 -22.23 -30.81
C ASP A 274 -27.42 -22.84 -31.30
N ILE A 275 -27.78 -24.01 -30.77
CA ILE A 275 -29.06 -24.66 -31.02
C ILE A 275 -30.19 -23.68 -30.67
N TYR A 276 -31.18 -23.56 -31.56
CA TYR A 276 -32.33 -22.70 -31.33
C TYR A 276 -33.16 -23.21 -30.14
N ARG A 277 -33.39 -22.34 -29.16
CA ARG A 277 -34.18 -22.64 -27.95
C ARG A 277 -35.35 -21.66 -27.75
N GLY A 278 -35.68 -20.85 -28.75
CA GLY A 278 -36.74 -19.85 -28.66
C GLY A 278 -36.38 -18.58 -27.89
N GLY A 279 -35.13 -18.43 -27.44
CA GLY A 279 -34.69 -17.27 -26.68
C GLY A 279 -34.68 -15.98 -27.52
N ARG A 280 -35.08 -14.84 -26.92
CA ARG A 280 -35.05 -13.53 -27.60
C ARG A 280 -33.67 -13.10 -28.08
N ASN A 281 -32.59 -13.71 -27.55
CA ASN A 281 -31.21 -13.46 -27.97
C ASN A 281 -30.80 -14.27 -29.23
N GLN A 282 -31.71 -15.10 -29.75
CA GLN A 282 -31.57 -15.81 -31.04
C GLN A 282 -32.58 -15.31 -32.08
N GLN A 283 -33.26 -14.19 -31.79
CA GLN A 283 -34.26 -13.58 -32.66
C GLN A 283 -33.73 -12.22 -33.13
N TRP A 284 -33.87 -11.98 -34.43
CA TRP A 284 -33.26 -10.84 -35.09
C TRP A 284 -34.30 -10.08 -35.92
N HIS A 285 -34.17 -8.77 -35.97
CA HIS A 285 -35.02 -7.88 -36.75
C HIS A 285 -34.19 -7.17 -37.82
N PHE A 286 -34.69 -7.13 -39.05
CA PHE A 286 -34.03 -6.48 -40.17
C PHE A 286 -34.78 -5.19 -40.52
N GLN A 287 -34.12 -4.05 -40.34
CA GLN A 287 -34.66 -2.76 -40.74
C GLN A 287 -34.00 -2.33 -42.05
N PRO A 288 -34.74 -2.22 -43.17
CA PRO A 288 -34.19 -1.72 -44.42
C PRO A 288 -33.81 -0.24 -44.27
N LEU A 289 -32.68 0.12 -44.86
CA LEU A 289 -32.18 1.49 -44.95
C LEU A 289 -32.55 2.10 -46.30
N GLY A 290 -32.75 3.41 -46.33
CA GLY A 290 -33.08 4.18 -47.54
C GLY A 290 -32.00 5.19 -47.91
N GLY A 291 -32.24 5.99 -48.96
CA GLY A 291 -31.30 7.02 -49.42
C GLY A 291 -29.98 6.42 -49.92
N VAL A 292 -28.85 6.99 -49.47
CA VAL A 292 -27.49 6.52 -49.85
C VAL A 292 -27.19 5.08 -49.42
N ASP A 293 -27.95 4.54 -48.48
CA ASP A 293 -27.83 3.18 -47.95
C ASP A 293 -28.92 2.24 -48.47
N GLN A 294 -29.61 2.60 -49.58
CA GLN A 294 -30.63 1.76 -50.18
C GLN A 294 -30.06 0.35 -50.49
N GLY A 295 -30.77 -0.68 -50.01
CA GLY A 295 -30.36 -2.09 -50.16
C GLY A 295 -29.51 -2.64 -49.00
N TYR A 296 -29.19 -1.82 -48.00
CA TYR A 296 -28.58 -2.25 -46.75
C TYR A 296 -29.61 -2.35 -45.63
N TYR A 297 -29.26 -3.09 -44.58
CA TYR A 297 -30.09 -3.34 -43.41
C TYR A 297 -29.31 -3.06 -42.13
N HIS A 298 -30.00 -2.56 -41.10
CA HIS A 298 -29.59 -2.80 -39.72
C HIS A 298 -30.19 -4.11 -39.23
N ILE A 299 -29.36 -4.94 -38.56
CA ILE A 299 -29.78 -6.21 -37.97
C ILE A 299 -29.77 -6.06 -36.45
N PHE A 300 -30.93 -6.12 -35.80
CA PHE A 300 -31.08 -5.88 -34.36
C PHE A 300 -31.31 -7.17 -33.59
N SER A 301 -30.66 -7.30 -32.43
CA SER A 301 -31.01 -8.31 -31.44
C SER A 301 -32.32 -7.95 -30.74
N VAL A 302 -33.34 -8.82 -30.81
CA VAL A 302 -34.65 -8.62 -30.16
C VAL A 302 -34.53 -8.60 -28.62
N ARG A 303 -33.46 -9.17 -28.07
CA ARG A 303 -33.17 -9.16 -26.63
C ARG A 303 -32.64 -7.82 -26.15
N THR A 304 -31.66 -7.27 -26.85
CA THR A 304 -30.87 -6.12 -26.37
C THR A 304 -31.16 -4.82 -27.11
N GLN A 305 -31.88 -4.88 -28.24
CA GLN A 305 -32.13 -3.75 -29.14
C GLN A 305 -30.85 -3.12 -29.70
N LYS A 306 -29.74 -3.86 -29.66
CA LYS A 306 -28.43 -3.48 -30.19
C LYS A 306 -28.23 -4.05 -31.60
N CYS A 307 -27.43 -3.36 -32.41
CA CYS A 307 -27.12 -3.72 -33.77
C CYS A 307 -26.02 -4.78 -33.83
N LEU A 308 -26.09 -5.65 -34.84
CA LEU A 308 -24.99 -6.50 -35.25
C LEU A 308 -23.85 -5.63 -35.78
N ASP A 309 -22.66 -5.77 -35.20
CA ASP A 309 -21.54 -4.85 -35.37
C ASP A 309 -20.23 -5.62 -35.48
N VAL A 310 -19.32 -5.16 -36.34
CA VAL A 310 -17.93 -5.62 -36.39
C VAL A 310 -17.09 -4.86 -35.35
N SER A 311 -16.55 -5.60 -34.37
CA SER A 311 -15.89 -5.07 -33.15
C SER A 311 -14.78 -4.03 -33.32
N SER A 312 -14.24 -3.86 -34.53
CA SER A 312 -13.36 -2.75 -34.89
C SER A 312 -13.72 -2.25 -36.30
N LYS A 313 -13.36 -1.00 -36.61
CA LYS A 313 -13.47 -0.46 -37.98
C LYS A 313 -12.39 -1.00 -38.93
N THR A 314 -11.55 -1.95 -38.51
CA THR A 314 -10.53 -2.51 -39.40
C THR A 314 -11.19 -3.41 -40.45
N LYS A 315 -10.64 -3.38 -41.66
CA LYS A 315 -11.06 -4.26 -42.76
C LYS A 315 -10.26 -5.57 -42.73
N GLU A 316 -9.86 -6.05 -41.56
CA GLU A 316 -9.07 -7.27 -41.36
C GLU A 316 -9.96 -8.51 -41.30
N ASN A 317 -9.41 -9.69 -41.60
CA ASN A 317 -10.13 -10.96 -41.45
C ASN A 317 -10.19 -11.32 -39.97
N ASN A 318 -11.11 -12.20 -39.59
CA ASN A 318 -11.23 -12.75 -38.25
C ASN A 318 -11.61 -11.73 -37.17
N MET A 319 -12.12 -10.56 -37.56
CA MET A 319 -12.67 -9.62 -36.60
C MET A 319 -13.98 -10.17 -36.04
N GLU A 320 -14.11 -10.14 -34.73
CA GLU A 320 -15.29 -10.65 -34.04
C GLU A 320 -16.51 -9.79 -34.35
N ILE A 321 -17.64 -10.47 -34.53
CA ILE A 321 -18.95 -9.84 -34.58
C ILE A 321 -19.47 -9.75 -33.15
N HIS A 322 -20.03 -8.62 -32.78
CA HIS A 322 -20.66 -8.41 -31.48
C HIS A 322 -21.98 -7.65 -31.64
N GLN A 323 -22.67 -7.41 -30.52
CA GLN A 323 -23.82 -6.53 -30.46
C GLN A 323 -23.42 -5.20 -29.83
N HIS A 324 -23.65 -4.09 -30.53
CA HIS A 324 -23.29 -2.76 -30.04
C HIS A 324 -24.41 -1.74 -30.27
N GLN A 325 -24.28 -0.59 -29.62
CA GLN A 325 -25.26 0.49 -29.76
C GLN A 325 -25.35 0.89 -31.24
N CYS A 326 -26.55 1.02 -31.78
CA CYS A 326 -26.74 1.39 -33.18
C CYS A 326 -26.33 2.85 -33.39
N HIS A 327 -25.20 3.06 -34.06
CA HIS A 327 -24.63 4.37 -34.37
C HIS A 327 -24.82 4.75 -35.85
N GLY A 328 -25.34 3.84 -36.69
CA GLY A 328 -25.59 4.10 -38.11
C GLY A 328 -24.32 4.19 -38.96
N VAL A 329 -23.20 3.71 -38.43
CA VAL A 329 -21.90 3.62 -39.10
C VAL A 329 -21.83 2.39 -40.02
N ASP A 330 -20.96 2.43 -41.03
CA ASP A 330 -20.95 1.41 -42.09
C ASP A 330 -20.53 0.00 -41.60
N ASN A 331 -19.86 -0.13 -40.45
CA ASN A 331 -19.55 -1.43 -39.82
C ASN A 331 -20.76 -2.09 -39.11
N GLN A 332 -21.93 -1.45 -39.14
CA GLN A 332 -23.21 -1.95 -38.62
C GLN A 332 -24.26 -2.15 -39.74
N LYS A 333 -23.91 -1.85 -40.99
CA LYS A 333 -24.81 -1.94 -42.14
C LYS A 333 -24.51 -3.19 -42.93
N TRP A 334 -25.54 -3.98 -43.19
CA TRP A 334 -25.41 -5.30 -43.76
C TRP A 334 -26.21 -5.41 -45.06
N LYS A 335 -25.59 -5.90 -46.12
CA LYS A 335 -26.24 -6.25 -47.37
C LYS A 335 -26.59 -7.74 -47.35
N LEU A 336 -27.83 -8.06 -47.71
CA LEU A 336 -28.26 -9.43 -47.94
C LEU A 336 -28.03 -9.75 -49.42
N ILE A 337 -27.14 -10.69 -49.70
CA ILE A 337 -26.85 -11.17 -51.05
C ILE A 337 -27.47 -12.55 -51.16
N LEU A 338 -28.37 -12.73 -52.12
CA LEU A 338 -28.99 -14.03 -52.38
C LEU A 338 -27.92 -15.00 -52.89
N GLY A 339 -27.79 -16.14 -52.20
CA GLY A 339 -26.92 -17.26 -52.58
C GLY A 339 -27.73 -18.38 -53.24
N GLU A 340 -27.12 -19.57 -53.31
CA GLU A 340 -27.78 -20.79 -53.79
C GLU A 340 -28.80 -21.32 -52.76
N GLU A 341 -29.80 -22.09 -53.23
CA GLU A 341 -30.79 -22.79 -52.38
C GLU A 341 -31.51 -21.90 -51.34
N GLU A 342 -31.93 -20.69 -51.74
CA GLU A 342 -32.61 -19.72 -50.86
C GLU A 342 -31.79 -19.27 -49.63
N SER A 343 -30.47 -19.48 -49.66
CA SER A 343 -29.55 -18.97 -48.63
C SER A 343 -29.14 -17.52 -48.90
N PHE A 344 -28.61 -16.86 -47.86
CA PHE A 344 -28.09 -15.51 -47.93
C PHE A 344 -26.66 -15.45 -47.45
N VAL A 345 -25.87 -14.63 -48.14
CA VAL A 345 -24.59 -14.14 -47.64
C VAL A 345 -24.84 -12.75 -47.05
N ILE A 346 -24.42 -12.55 -45.79
CA ILE A 346 -24.64 -11.30 -45.06
C ILE A 346 -23.34 -10.50 -45.07
N GLN A 347 -23.26 -9.45 -45.88
CA GLN A 347 -22.04 -8.69 -46.14
C GLN A 347 -22.03 -7.34 -45.40
N CYS A 348 -20.95 -7.05 -44.68
CA CYS A 348 -20.72 -5.76 -44.03
C CYS A 348 -20.39 -4.66 -45.06
N LYS A 349 -21.04 -3.50 -44.96
CA LYS A 349 -20.82 -2.37 -45.87
C LYS A 349 -19.40 -1.80 -45.78
N GLU A 350 -18.88 -1.62 -44.57
CA GLU A 350 -17.55 -1.03 -44.35
C GLU A 350 -16.41 -1.88 -44.95
N SER A 351 -16.45 -3.18 -44.70
CA SER A 351 -15.34 -4.08 -45.04
C SER A 351 -15.52 -4.85 -46.35
N GLY A 352 -16.77 -4.99 -46.85
CA GLY A 352 -17.10 -5.89 -47.96
C GLY A 352 -17.00 -7.38 -47.60
N LYS A 353 -16.77 -7.69 -46.31
CA LYS A 353 -16.61 -9.05 -45.79
C LYS A 353 -17.92 -9.60 -45.26
N VAL A 354 -17.97 -10.91 -45.12
CA VAL A 354 -19.21 -11.64 -44.87
C VAL A 354 -19.23 -12.25 -43.48
N LEU A 355 -20.44 -12.42 -42.95
CA LEU A 355 -20.69 -13.06 -41.68
C LEU A 355 -20.33 -14.54 -41.75
N THR A 356 -19.31 -14.96 -41.01
CA THR A 356 -18.73 -16.31 -41.09
C THR A 356 -18.73 -17.00 -39.74
N VAL A 357 -19.10 -18.28 -39.74
CA VAL A 357 -19.01 -19.15 -38.58
C VAL A 357 -17.63 -19.83 -38.51
N LEU A 358 -16.97 -19.71 -37.37
CA LEU A 358 -15.84 -20.57 -36.98
C LEU A 358 -16.37 -21.79 -36.23
N GLU A 359 -16.59 -22.89 -36.93
CA GLU A 359 -17.25 -24.09 -36.39
C GLU A 359 -16.56 -24.65 -35.13
N GLU A 360 -15.23 -24.62 -35.08
CA GLU A 360 -14.44 -25.11 -33.95
C GLU A 360 -14.75 -24.38 -32.63
N THR A 361 -15.13 -23.10 -32.72
CA THR A 361 -15.34 -22.24 -31.54
C THR A 361 -16.79 -21.77 -31.39
N ASN A 362 -17.64 -22.03 -32.38
CA ASN A 362 -18.97 -21.44 -32.56
C ASN A 362 -18.98 -19.90 -32.57
N LYS A 363 -17.83 -19.24 -32.71
CA LYS A 363 -17.77 -17.78 -32.84
C LYS A 363 -18.22 -17.35 -34.23
N VAL A 364 -18.73 -16.13 -34.31
CA VAL A 364 -19.06 -15.49 -35.59
C VAL A 364 -18.12 -14.29 -35.80
N ILE A 365 -17.51 -14.26 -36.98
CA ILE A 365 -16.49 -13.30 -37.38
C ILE A 365 -16.85 -12.70 -38.75
N GLN A 366 -16.08 -11.70 -39.21
CA GLN A 366 -16.06 -11.34 -40.62
C GLN A 366 -14.88 -12.01 -41.36
N GLU A 367 -15.12 -12.48 -42.58
CA GLU A 367 -14.08 -13.02 -43.46
C GLU A 367 -14.33 -12.64 -44.92
N MET A 368 -13.31 -12.76 -45.78
CA MET A 368 -13.49 -12.62 -47.22
C MET A 368 -14.54 -13.61 -47.75
N PRO A 369 -15.39 -13.21 -48.71
CA PRO A 369 -16.33 -14.13 -49.35
C PRO A 369 -15.59 -15.29 -50.03
N GLN A 370 -15.94 -16.53 -49.68
CA GLN A 370 -15.30 -17.76 -50.15
C GLN A 370 -16.28 -18.80 -50.71
N ASN A 371 -17.58 -18.49 -50.76
CA ASN A 371 -18.65 -19.37 -51.25
C ASN A 371 -18.69 -20.73 -50.52
N THR A 372 -18.62 -20.70 -49.19
CA THR A 372 -18.64 -21.87 -48.32
C THR A 372 -19.87 -21.86 -47.41
N ASP A 373 -20.38 -23.03 -47.04
CA ASP A 373 -21.61 -23.17 -46.24
C ASP A 373 -21.57 -22.45 -44.88
N ASN A 374 -20.37 -22.26 -44.30
CA ASN A 374 -20.19 -21.52 -43.05
C ASN A 374 -20.30 -19.99 -43.21
N GLN A 375 -20.48 -19.51 -44.43
CA GLN A 375 -20.79 -18.11 -44.78
C GLN A 375 -22.23 -17.93 -45.31
N CYS A 376 -22.99 -19.03 -45.41
CA CYS A 376 -24.35 -19.05 -45.93
C CYS A 376 -25.35 -19.17 -44.78
N TRP A 377 -26.43 -18.37 -44.86
CA TRP A 377 -27.42 -18.22 -43.80
C TRP A 377 -28.84 -18.33 -44.34
N ILE A 378 -29.67 -19.14 -43.69
CA ILE A 378 -31.10 -19.22 -43.96
C ILE A 378 -31.81 -18.25 -43.01
N LEU A 379 -32.58 -17.31 -43.59
CA LEU A 379 -33.39 -16.36 -42.85
C LEU A 379 -34.80 -16.93 -42.64
N ALA A 380 -34.99 -17.72 -41.58
CA ALA A 380 -36.30 -18.30 -41.29
C ALA A 380 -37.22 -17.29 -40.60
N LYS A 381 -38.32 -16.95 -41.28
CA LYS A 381 -39.38 -16.07 -40.76
C LYS A 381 -40.05 -16.69 -39.55
N MET A 382 -40.12 -15.94 -38.47
CA MET A 382 -40.91 -16.30 -37.29
C MET A 382 -42.36 -15.84 -37.47
N THR A 383 -43.30 -16.76 -37.32
CA THR A 383 -44.70 -16.45 -37.09
C THR A 383 -44.89 -16.22 -35.59
N LEU A 384 -45.41 -15.04 -35.23
CA LEU A 384 -45.72 -14.67 -33.84
C LEU A 384 -46.94 -15.42 -33.32
#